data_AF-A0A3P5WSF0-F1
#
_entry.id   AF-A0A3P5WSF0-F1
#
_cell.length_a   1.000
_cell.length_b   1.000
_cell.length_c   1.000
_cell.angle_alpha   90.00
_cell.angle_beta   90.00
_cell.angle_gamma   90.00
#
_symmetry.space_group_name_H-M   'P 1'
#
loop_
_entity.id
_entity.type
_entity.pdbx_description
1 polymer ?
#
loop_
_entity_poly.entity_id
_entity_poly.type
_entity_poly.pdbx_seq_one_letter_code
_entity_poly.pdbx_strand_id
1 'polypeptide(L)'
;MMSFPLVVIFLLGTMVNTFAREHIESTQSPDSKISIDFYTLNGGAATSISVTGIINGPLWFKKRIYYEEPMQEVEVEWVNDHIVIINNHTLNLDKGEWFAD
;
A
#
# COMPACT_ATOMS: atom_id res chain seq x y z
N MET A 1 -32.91 40.12 -24.53
CA MET A 1 -32.85 38.68 -24.88
C MET A 1 -31.39 38.25 -24.82
N MET A 2 -31.11 37.11 -24.15
CA MET A 2 -29.82 36.41 -23.91
C MET A 2 -28.79 37.23 -23.10
N SER A 3 -28.61 37.07 -21.78
CA SER A 3 -28.25 35.89 -20.96
C SER A 3 -27.01 35.14 -21.45
N PHE A 4 -25.86 35.53 -20.91
CA PHE A 4 -24.82 34.59 -20.51
C PHE A 4 -24.33 35.02 -19.13
N PRO A 5 -24.71 34.35 -18.02
CA PRO A 5 -23.93 34.51 -16.81
C PRO A 5 -22.53 33.99 -17.11
N LEU A 6 -21.53 34.72 -16.65
CA LEU A 6 -20.10 34.44 -16.80
C LEU A 6 -19.73 33.16 -16.01
N VAL A 7 -20.28 32.00 -16.40
CA VAL A 7 -19.99 30.67 -15.83
C VAL A 7 -18.69 30.14 -16.43
N VAL A 8 -17.61 30.91 -16.30
CA VAL A 8 -16.29 30.49 -16.82
C VAL A 8 -15.16 30.81 -15.84
N ILE A 9 -15.45 31.46 -14.71
CA ILE A 9 -14.39 31.78 -13.74
C ILE A 9 -14.65 30.96 -12.47
N PHE A 10 -13.67 30.11 -12.17
CA PHE A 10 -13.57 29.22 -11.02
C PHE A 10 -14.37 27.90 -11.10
N LEU A 11 -14.09 27.11 -12.15
CA LEU A 11 -13.68 25.72 -11.88
C LEU A 11 -12.35 25.79 -11.11
N LEU A 12 -12.42 26.22 -9.86
CA LEU A 12 -11.28 26.20 -8.96
C LEU A 12 -11.00 24.74 -8.74
N GLY A 13 -9.91 24.28 -9.34
CA GLY A 13 -9.48 22.89 -9.28
C GLY A 13 -9.47 22.41 -7.85
N THR A 14 -10.52 21.69 -7.46
CA THR A 14 -10.36 20.61 -6.52
C THR A 14 -9.56 19.56 -7.30
N MET A 15 -8.24 19.75 -7.35
CA MET A 15 -7.34 18.61 -7.52
C MET A 15 -7.73 17.68 -6.38
N VAL A 16 -8.54 16.68 -6.70
CA VAL A 16 -8.72 15.55 -5.82
C VAL A 16 -7.34 14.92 -5.80
N ASN A 17 -6.58 15.09 -4.72
CA ASN A 17 -5.42 14.25 -4.44
C ASN A 17 -6.00 12.85 -4.23
N THR A 18 -6.30 12.14 -5.30
CA THR A 18 -6.70 10.74 -5.25
C THR A 18 -5.45 9.96 -4.88
N PHE A 19 -5.25 9.80 -3.58
CA PHE A 19 -4.44 8.71 -3.05
C PHE A 19 -5.09 7.42 -3.52
N ALA A 20 -4.58 6.88 -4.63
CA ALA A 20 -5.03 5.60 -5.15
C ALA A 20 -4.31 4.50 -4.38
N ARG A 21 -5.09 3.60 -3.79
CA ARG A 21 -4.60 2.36 -3.21
C ARG A 21 -5.15 1.22 -4.02
N GLU A 22 -4.27 0.42 -4.60
CA GLU A 22 -4.66 -0.74 -5.40
C GLU A 22 -4.09 -1.99 -4.73
N HIS A 23 -4.92 -3.02 -4.59
CA HIS A 23 -4.48 -4.31 -4.07
C HIS A 23 -3.62 -5.01 -5.13
N ILE A 24 -2.47 -5.54 -4.72
CA ILE A 24 -1.56 -6.27 -5.60
C ILE A 24 -1.81 -7.76 -5.44
N GLU A 25 -1.50 -8.28 -4.25
CA GLU A 25 -1.66 -9.68 -3.91
C GLU A 25 -1.82 -9.87 -2.40
N SER A 26 -2.25 -11.08 -2.04
CA SER A 26 -2.31 -11.53 -0.65
C SER A 26 -1.56 -12.84 -0.55
N THR A 27 -0.77 -12.99 0.51
CA THR A 27 -0.02 -14.22 0.79
C THR A 27 -0.30 -14.69 2.21
N GLN A 28 -0.07 -15.98 2.46
CA GLN A 28 -0.25 -16.60 3.76
C GLN A 28 1.00 -17.37 4.15
N SER A 29 1.32 -17.35 5.46
CA SER A 29 2.33 -18.23 6.02
C SER A 29 2.01 -19.70 5.72
N PRO A 30 3.01 -20.60 5.67
CA PRO A 30 2.78 -22.02 5.42
C PRO A 30 1.74 -22.67 6.34
N ASP A 31 1.67 -22.24 7.61
CA ASP A 31 0.66 -22.67 8.58
C ASP A 31 -0.69 -21.93 8.51
N SER A 32 -0.84 -20.98 7.57
CA SER A 32 -2.02 -20.15 7.35
C SER A 32 -2.43 -19.25 8.52
N LYS A 33 -1.54 -18.97 9.48
CA LYS A 33 -1.85 -18.10 10.63
C LYS A 33 -1.60 -16.62 10.37
N ILE A 34 -0.70 -16.29 9.46
CA ILE A 34 -0.37 -14.91 9.11
C ILE A 34 -0.77 -14.67 7.66
N SER A 35 -1.63 -13.68 7.44
CA SER A 35 -1.96 -13.18 6.09
C SER A 35 -1.38 -11.78 5.92
N ILE A 36 -0.71 -11.56 4.79
CA ILE A 36 -0.18 -10.25 4.41
C ILE A 36 -0.89 -9.82 3.13
N ASP A 37 -1.50 -8.63 3.16
CA ASP A 37 -2.05 -7.96 1.98
C ASP A 37 -1.09 -6.88 1.51
N PHE A 38 -0.78 -6.87 0.21
CA PHE A 38 0.05 -5.88 -0.44
C PHE A 38 -0.77 -4.91 -1.27
N TYR A 39 -0.38 -3.64 -1.24
CA TYR A 39 -1.02 -2.59 -2.01
C TYR A 39 0.01 -1.65 -2.62
N THR A 40 -0.25 -1.14 -3.82
CA THR A 40 0.41 0.07 -4.30
C THR A 40 -0.25 1.30 -3.67
N LEU A 41 0.53 2.35 -3.45
CA LEU A 41 0.06 3.67 -3.07
C LEU A 41 0.58 4.67 -4.09
N ASN A 42 -0.34 5.39 -4.74
CA ASN A 42 -0.02 6.43 -5.70
C ASN A 42 -0.65 7.76 -5.23
N GLY A 43 0.19 8.75 -4.95
CA GLY A 43 -0.23 10.09 -4.48
C GLY A 43 -0.64 11.05 -5.60
N GLY A 44 -0.58 10.64 -6.87
CA GLY A 44 -0.95 11.44 -8.04
C GLY A 44 0.23 11.83 -8.93
N ALA A 45 0.01 12.86 -9.77
CA ALA A 45 0.82 13.14 -10.96
C ALA A 45 2.32 13.44 -10.73
N ALA A 46 2.74 13.77 -9.50
CA ALA A 46 4.11 14.14 -9.17
C ALA A 46 4.73 13.28 -8.05
N THR A 47 4.08 12.20 -7.63
CA THR A 47 4.57 11.32 -6.57
C THR A 47 5.05 9.99 -7.13
N SER A 48 6.10 9.43 -6.54
CA SER A 48 6.46 8.02 -6.77
C SER A 48 5.35 7.10 -6.27
N ILE A 49 5.31 5.90 -6.85
CA ILE A 49 4.46 4.82 -6.36
C ILE A 49 5.25 4.09 -5.27
N SER A 50 4.58 3.73 -4.19
CA SER A 50 5.14 2.87 -3.15
C SER A 50 4.36 1.57 -3.01
N VAL A 51 5.00 0.54 -2.44
CA VAL A 51 4.33 -0.70 -2.03
C VAL A 51 4.20 -0.73 -0.51
N THR A 52 3.06 -1.17 0.01
CA THR A 52 2.85 -1.39 1.44
C THR A 52 2.31 -2.77 1.72
N GLY A 53 2.90 -3.45 2.72
CA GLY A 53 2.45 -4.75 3.22
C GLY A 53 1.80 -4.63 4.60
N ILE A 54 0.59 -5.20 4.76
CA ILE A 54 -0.24 -5.09 5.96
C ILE A 54 -0.67 -6.47 6.44
N ILE A 55 -0.46 -6.76 7.73
CA ILE A 55 -1.06 -7.91 8.42
C ILE A 55 -2.37 -7.47 9.07
N ASN A 56 -3.45 -8.24 8.82
CA ASN A 56 -4.73 -8.07 9.49
C ASN A 56 -4.80 -8.95 10.74
N GLY A 57 -4.92 -8.33 11.91
CA GLY A 57 -5.07 -8.99 13.20
C GLY A 57 -6.52 -9.06 13.69
N PRO A 58 -6.75 -9.69 14.86
CA PRO A 58 -8.07 -9.71 15.49
C PRO A 58 -8.50 -8.30 15.88
N LEU A 59 -9.82 -8.09 16.04
CA LEU A 59 -10.40 -6.82 16.49
C LEU A 59 -9.87 -5.64 15.66
N TRP A 60 -10.08 -5.68 14.34
CA TRP A 60 -9.75 -4.61 13.37
C TRP A 60 -8.31 -4.09 13.41
N PHE A 61 -7.39 -4.75 14.12
CA PHE A 61 -5.98 -4.36 14.14
C PHE A 61 -5.37 -4.56 12.76
N LYS A 62 -4.65 -3.54 12.30
CA LYS A 62 -3.85 -3.59 11.09
C LYS A 62 -2.43 -3.20 11.45
N LYS A 63 -1.46 -4.02 11.06
CA LYS A 63 -0.03 -3.73 11.26
C LYS A 63 0.64 -3.62 9.90
N ARG A 64 1.15 -2.43 9.58
CA ARG A 64 2.06 -2.28 8.43
C ARG A 64 3.40 -2.89 8.82
N ILE A 65 3.91 -3.80 8.01
CA ILE A 65 5.20 -4.46 8.20
C ILE A 65 6.22 -4.11 7.12
N TYR A 66 5.76 -3.53 6.02
CA TYR A 66 6.59 -3.20 4.87
C TYR A 66 6.09 -1.92 4.20
N TYR A 67 7.02 -1.08 3.82
CA TYR A 67 6.85 0.10 2.98
C TYR A 67 8.11 0.25 2.14
N GLU A 68 7.99 0.48 0.85
CA GLU A 68 9.15 0.83 0.03
C GLU A 68 8.75 1.80 -1.07
N GLU A 69 9.52 2.87 -1.22
CA GLU A 69 9.34 3.88 -2.25
C GLU A 69 10.70 4.31 -2.86
N PRO A 70 10.85 4.35 -4.20
CA PRO A 70 9.86 3.99 -5.21
C PRO A 70 9.78 2.47 -5.41
N MET A 71 8.57 1.91 -5.31
CA MET A 71 8.32 0.50 -5.58
C MET A 71 6.93 0.31 -6.18
N GLN A 72 6.80 -0.58 -7.17
CA GLN A 72 5.53 -0.86 -7.86
C GLN A 72 5.12 -2.33 -7.80
N GLU A 73 6.09 -3.22 -7.62
CA GLU A 73 5.89 -4.67 -7.63
C GLU A 73 6.32 -5.26 -6.29
N VAL A 74 5.84 -6.46 -6.02
CA VAL A 74 6.22 -7.20 -4.82
C VAL A 74 6.55 -8.64 -5.21
N GLU A 75 7.69 -9.11 -4.73
CA GLU A 75 8.07 -10.52 -4.71
C GLU A 75 8.11 -10.99 -3.27
N VAL A 76 7.41 -12.08 -2.97
CA VAL A 76 7.26 -12.60 -1.61
C VAL A 76 7.61 -14.07 -1.54
N GLU A 77 8.53 -14.40 -0.65
CA GLU A 77 8.92 -15.78 -0.34
C GLU A 77 8.79 -16.04 1.17
N TRP A 78 8.06 -17.09 1.55
CA TRP A 78 8.01 -17.55 2.93
C TRP A 78 9.12 -18.55 3.19
N VAL A 79 10.04 -18.20 4.11
CA VAL A 79 11.12 -19.09 4.56
C VAL A 79 10.59 -20.11 5.57
N ASN A 80 9.67 -19.68 6.43
CA ASN A 80 8.91 -20.51 7.37
C ASN A 80 7.66 -19.74 7.85
N ASP A 81 6.95 -20.27 8.85
CA ASP A 81 5.70 -19.71 9.39
C ASP A 81 5.78 -18.22 9.83
N HIS A 82 6.97 -17.71 10.18
CA HIS A 82 7.14 -16.38 10.75
C HIS A 82 8.24 -15.54 10.08
N ILE A 83 8.98 -16.11 9.13
CA ILE A 83 10.04 -15.41 8.38
C ILE A 83 9.62 -15.31 6.92
N VAL A 84 9.55 -14.08 6.43
CA VAL A 84 9.18 -13.75 5.05
C VAL A 84 10.26 -12.86 4.43
N ILE A 85 10.53 -13.06 3.15
CA ILE A 85 11.37 -12.19 2.33
C ILE A 85 10.42 -11.40 1.41
N ILE A 86 10.48 -10.08 1.48
CA ILE A 86 9.67 -9.16 0.65
C ILE A 86 10.65 -8.28 -0.11
N ASN A 87 10.70 -8.38 -1.45
CA ASN A 87 11.64 -7.63 -2.29
C ASN A 87 13.07 -7.67 -1.76
N ASN A 88 13.57 -8.88 -1.44
CA ASN A 88 14.91 -9.11 -0.90
C ASN A 88 15.14 -8.63 0.56
N HIS A 89 14.11 -8.12 1.25
CA HIS A 89 14.14 -7.78 2.68
C HIS A 89 13.59 -8.92 3.53
N THR A 90 14.45 -9.53 4.35
CA THR A 90 14.04 -10.57 5.30
C THR A 90 13.44 -9.95 6.56
N LEU A 91 12.24 -10.37 6.92
CA LEU A 91 11.52 -9.93 8.13
C LEU A 91 11.17 -11.12 9.01
N ASN A 92 11.52 -11.05 10.29
CA ASN A 92 11.03 -11.95 11.34
C ASN A 92 9.81 -11.34 12.04
N LEU A 93 8.62 -11.84 11.68
CA LEU A 93 7.34 -11.31 12.13
C LEU A 93 7.07 -11.61 13.62
N ASP A 94 7.61 -12.70 14.15
CA ASP A 94 7.54 -13.05 15.58
C ASP A 94 8.31 -12.06 16.47
N LYS A 95 9.42 -11.52 15.95
CA LYS A 95 10.17 -10.45 16.60
C LYS A 95 9.55 -9.07 16.39
N GLY A 96 8.48 -9.00 15.60
CA GLY A 96 7.80 -7.76 15.26
C GLY A 96 8.59 -6.86 14.32
N GLU A 97 9.57 -7.40 13.58
CA GLU A 97 10.36 -6.67 12.60
C GLU A 97 9.48 -6.07 11.50
N TRP A 98 9.96 -4.98 10.92
CA TRP A 98 9.32 -4.26 9.82
C TRP A 98 10.38 -3.51 9.02
N PHE A 99 10.06 -3.21 7.76
CA PHE A 99 10.92 -2.45 6.86
C PHE A 99 10.20 -1.19 6.36
N ALA A 100 10.97 -0.12 6.19
CA ALA A 100 10.58 1.08 5.48
C ALA A 100 11.79 1.77 4.88
N ASP A 101 11.69 2.07 3.58
CA ASP A 101 12.63 2.90 2.82
C ASP A 101 11.84 3.82 1.87
#